data_AF-A0A830CV93-F1
#
_entry.id   AF-A0A830CV93-F1
#
_cell.length_a   1.000
_cell.length_b   1.000
_cell.length_c   1.000
_cell.angle_alpha   90.00
_cell.angle_beta   90.00
_cell.angle_gamma   90.00
#
_symmetry.space_group_name_H-M   'P 1'
#
loop_
_entity.id
_entity.type
_entity.pdbx_description
1 polymer ?
#
loop_
_entity_poly.entity_id
_entity_poly.type
_entity_poly.pdbx_seq_one_letter_code
_entity_poly.pdbx_strand_id
1 'polypeptide(L)' 'MYDVGDHIKFDFPMAFTSTVLSWAILEYGDQMNAVNQLVPAQNSLKWITDYLINAHPTDNVLYIQVLFIFIIIN' A
#
# COMPACT_ATOMS: atom_id res chain seq x y z
N MET A 1 -6.37 1.03 2.18
CA MET A 1 -6.26 0.48 3.54
C MET A 1 -5.67 1.56 4.42
N TYR A 2 -6.39 1.96 5.47
CA TYR A 2 -5.91 2.87 6.52
C TYR A 2 -5.55 2.00 7.71
N ASP A 3 -4.38 2.22 8.29
CA ASP A 3 -3.77 1.31 9.28
C ASP A 3 -4.18 1.64 10.72
N VAL A 4 -5.49 1.74 10.97
CA VAL A 4 -6.07 1.91 12.33
C VAL A 4 -6.06 3.35 12.86
N GLY A 5 -7.12 4.12 12.58
CA GLY A 5 -7.57 5.24 13.43
C GLY A 5 -6.66 6.48 13.54
N ASP A 6 -5.40 6.39 13.15
CA ASP A 6 -4.49 7.48 12.94
C ASP A 6 -4.26 7.67 11.43
N HIS A 7 -4.18 8.92 10.98
CA HIS A 7 -3.95 9.22 9.57
C HIS A 7 -2.47 9.05 9.18
N ILE A 8 -1.77 8.10 9.81
CA ILE A 8 -0.35 7.85 9.63
C ILE A 8 -0.19 6.76 8.58
N LYS A 9 0.69 7.01 7.61
CA LYS A 9 1.09 6.00 6.61
C LYS A 9 2.50 5.53 6.96
N PHE A 10 2.61 4.28 7.38
CA PHE A 10 3.90 3.61 7.59
C PHE A 10 4.29 2.82 6.34
N ASP A 11 5.37 3.23 5.67
CA ASP A 11 5.71 2.66 4.36
C ASP A 11 6.33 1.27 4.46
N PHE A 12 6.98 0.95 5.60
CA PHE A 12 7.59 -0.36 5.84
C PHE A 12 6.56 -1.51 5.92
N PRO A 13 5.53 -1.47 6.80
CA PRO A 13 4.48 -2.49 6.81
C PRO A 13 3.65 -2.47 5.52
N MET A 14 3.52 -1.31 4.86
CA MET A 14 2.81 -1.22 3.57
C MET A 14 3.57 -1.91 2.42
N ALA A 15 4.90 -1.73 2.34
CA ALA A 15 5.75 -2.41 1.36
C ALA A 15 5.80 -3.93 1.60
N PHE A 16 5.86 -4.35 2.88
CA PHE A 16 5.75 -5.76 3.24
C PHE A 16 4.41 -6.36 2.78
N THR A 17 3.30 -5.68 3.08
CA THR A 17 1.96 -6.11 2.66
C THR A 17 1.84 -6.19 1.14
N SER A 18 2.39 -5.21 0.41
CA SER A 18 2.44 -5.22 -1.06
C SER A 18 3.17 -6.45 -1.61
N THR A 19 4.28 -6.82 -0.98
CA THR A 19 5.10 -7.97 -1.38
C THR A 19 4.34 -9.28 -1.20
N VAL A 20 3.73 -9.47 -0.03
CA VAL A 20 2.95 -10.69 0.27
C VAL A 20 1.69 -10.77 -0.60
N LEU A 21 1.00 -9.65 -0.83
CA LEU A 21 -0.17 -9.61 -1.71
C LEU A 21 0.20 -9.91 -3.17
N SER A 22 1.33 -9.39 -3.65
CA SER A 22 1.87 -9.70 -4.98
C SER A 22 2.16 -11.20 -5.12
N TRP A 23 2.81 -11.79 -4.13
CA TRP A 23 3.08 -13.23 -4.12
C TRP A 23 1.78 -14.04 -4.11
N ALA A 24 0.80 -13.68 -3.27
CA ALA A 24 -0.49 -14.37 -3.24
C ALA A 24 -1.24 -14.29 -4.58
N ILE A 25 -1.19 -13.16 -5.29
CA ILE A 25 -1.78 -13.03 -6.63
C ILE A 25 -1.05 -13.89 -7.66
N LEU A 26 0.29 -14.00 -7.58
CA LEU A 26 1.07 -14.86 -8.47
C LEU A 26 0.79 -16.35 -8.24
N GLU A 27 0.64 -16.77 -6.99
CA GLU A 27 0.44 -18.17 -6.62
C GLU A 27 -1.03 -18.63 -6.78
N TYR A 28 -1.98 -17.75 -6.45
CA TYR A 28 -3.40 -18.12 -6.34
C TYR A 28 -4.32 -17.30 -7.26
N GLY A 29 -3.77 -16.64 -8.29
CA GLY A 29 -4.53 -15.75 -9.17
C GLY A 29 -5.73 -16.42 -9.84
N ASP A 30 -5.59 -17.68 -10.27
CA ASP A 30 -6.66 -18.43 -10.91
C ASP A 30 -7.81 -18.74 -9.94
N GLN A 31 -7.48 -19.09 -8.70
CA GLN A 31 -8.45 -19.35 -7.62
C GLN A 31 -9.15 -18.06 -7.21
N MET A 32 -8.42 -16.94 -7.12
CA MET A 32 -9.00 -15.62 -6.89
C MET A 32 -9.94 -15.21 -8.02
N ASN A 33 -9.60 -15.54 -9.27
CA ASN A 33 -10.45 -15.28 -10.42
C ASN A 33 -11.74 -16.10 -10.37
N ALA A 34 -11.65 -17.38 -9.99
CA ALA A 34 -12.81 -18.26 -9.85
C ALA A 34 -13.85 -17.75 -8.83
N VAL A 35 -13.42 -16.95 -7.83
CA VAL A 35 -14.30 -16.31 -6.84
C VAL A 35 -14.49 -14.81 -7.06
N ASN A 36 -14.10 -14.28 -8.23
CA ASN A 36 -14.20 -12.87 -8.61
C ASN A 36 -13.45 -11.88 -7.68
N GLN A 37 -12.40 -12.33 -7.00
CA GLN A 37 -11.56 -11.51 -6.12
C GLN A 37 -10.25 -11.03 -6.76
N LEU A 38 -9.89 -11.55 -7.94
CA LEU A 38 -8.63 -11.19 -8.60
C LEU A 38 -8.55 -9.68 -8.92
N VAL A 39 -9.61 -9.11 -9.52
CA VAL A 39 -9.65 -7.68 -9.88
C VAL A 39 -9.60 -6.77 -8.64
N PRO A 40 -10.41 -7.00 -7.57
CA PRO A 40 -10.26 -6.27 -6.31
C PRO A 40 -8.85 -6.36 -5.70
N ALA A 41 -8.22 -7.54 -5.73
CA ALA A 41 -6.87 -7.75 -5.21
C ALA A 41 -5.83 -6.95 -6.01
N GLN A 42 -5.90 -7.00 -7.35
CA GLN A 42 -5.02 -6.22 -8.23
C GLN A 42 -5.19 -4.71 -8.05
N ASN A 43 -6.43 -4.22 -7.90
CA ASN A 43 -6.71 -2.81 -7.63
C ASN A 43 -6.11 -2.36 -6.28
N SER A 44 -6.22 -3.22 -5.26
CA SER A 44 -5.63 -2.96 -3.94
C SER A 44 -4.10 -2.89 -4.02
N LEU A 45 -3.49 -3.82 -4.74
CA LEU A 45 -2.05 -3.82 -4.99
C LEU A 45 -1.62 -2.56 -5.76
N LYS A 46 -2.36 -2.18 -6.81
CA LYS A 46 -2.09 -0.98 -7.61
C LYS A 46 -2.09 0.28 -6.75
N TRP A 47 -3.06 0.42 -5.85
CA TRP A 47 -3.12 1.58 -4.96
C TRP A 47 -1.87 1.68 -4.07
N ILE A 48 -1.39 0.55 -3.55
CA ILE A 48 -0.19 0.50 -2.70
C ILE A 48 1.06 0.83 -3.53
N THR A 49 1.21 0.26 -4.72
CA THR A 49 2.38 0.49 -5.57
C THR A 49 2.40 1.92 -6.12
N ASP A 50 1.27 2.48 -6.51
CA ASP A 50 1.16 3.89 -6.91
C ASP A 50 1.64 4.81 -5.77
N TYR A 51 1.28 4.50 -4.53
CA TYR A 51 1.74 5.26 -3.37
C TYR A 51 3.25 5.15 -3.17
N LEU A 52 3.83 3.95 -3.25
CA LEU A 52 5.28 3.73 -3.12
C LEU A 52 6.09 4.42 -4.25
N ILE A 53 5.56 4.42 -5.48
CA ILE A 53 6.15 5.14 -6.61
C ILE A 53 6.15 6.65 -6.33
N ASN A 54 5.03 7.18 -5.85
CA ASN A 54 4.95 8.61 -5.49
C ASN A 54 5.82 8.97 -4.28
N ALA A 55 6.09 8.02 -3.38
CA ALA A 55 7.02 8.18 -2.27
C ALA A 55 8.49 8.18 -2.70
N HIS A 56 8.80 7.81 -3.97
CA HIS A 56 10.13 7.81 -4.56
C HIS A 56 10.23 8.79 -5.75
N PRO A 57 10.22 10.11 -5.52
CA PRO A 57 10.12 11.11 -6.60
C PRO A 57 11.38 11.21 -7.46
N THR A 58 12.55 10.91 -6.91
CA THR A 58 13.86 10.99 -7.57
C THR A 58 14.78 9.91 -7.02
N ASP A 59 15.80 9.55 -7.80
CA ASP A 59 16.84 8.61 -7.39
C ASP A 59 17.37 8.92 -5.98
N ASN A 60 17.51 7.87 -5.17
CA ASN A 60 18.02 7.91 -3.80
C ASN A 60 17.18 8.73 -2.79
N VAL A 61 15.98 9.17 -3.13
CA VAL A 61 15.05 9.84 -2.20
C VAL A 61 13.81 8.97 -1.99
N LEU A 62 13.61 8.47 -0.78
CA LEU A 62 12.41 7.70 -0.41
C LEU A 62 11.77 8.36 0.82
N TYR A 63 10.53 8.83 0.66
CA TYR A 63 9.67 9.15 1.79
C TYR A 63 9.24 7.83 2.44
N ILE A 64 9.32 7.75 3.77
CA ILE A 64 9.06 6.50 4.53
C ILE A 64 7.93 6.62 5.56
N GLN A 65 7.47 7.86 5.83
CA GLN A 65 6.40 8.15 6.76
C GLN A 65 5.75 9.49 6.40
N VAL A 66 4.42 9.52 6.37
CA VAL A 66 3.63 10.75 6.26
C VAL A 66 2.82 10.92 7.54
N LEU A 67 3.03 12.04 8.25
CA LEU A 67 2.34 12.41 9.49
C LEU A 67 1.52 13.69 9.26
N PHE A 68 0.19 13.61 9.35
CA PHE A 68 -0.64 14.80 9.52
C PHE A 68 -0.70 15.16 11.00
N ILE A 69 0.05 16.19 11.41
CA ILE A 69 -0.11 16.83 12.71
C ILE A 69 -1.05 18.03 12.54
N PHE A 70 -2.26 17.95 13.08
CA PHE A 70 -3.05 19.15 13.38
C PHE A 70 -2.47 19.75 14.66
N ILE A 71 -1.59 20.75 14.54
CA ILE A 71 -1.26 21.61 15.67
C ILE A 71 -2.52 22.44 15.93
N ILE A 72 -3.27 22.09 16.98
CA ILE A 72 -4.17 23.04 17.62
C ILE A 72 -3.24 24.06 18.30
N ILE A 73 -2.99 25.17 17.60
CA ILE A 73 -2.43 26.38 18.22
C ILE A 73 -3.55 26.90 19.13
N ASN A 74 -3.25 27.02 20.42
CA ASN A 74 -4.15 27.64 21.41
C ASN A 74 -4.36 29.11 21.08
#